data_AF-A0A1Q6FAL1-F1
#
_entry.id   AF-A0A1Q6FAL1-F1
#
_cell.length_a   1.000
_cell.length_b   1.000
_cell.length_c   1.000
_cell.angle_alpha   90.00
_cell.angle_beta   90.00
_cell.angle_gamma   90.00
#
_symmetry.space_group_name_H-M   'P 1'
#
loop_
_entity.id
_entity.type
_entity.pdbx_description
1 polymer ?
#
loop_
_entity_poly.entity_id
_entity_poly.type
_entity_poly.pdbx_seq_one_letter_code
_entity_poly.pdbx_strand_id
1 'polypeptide(L)' 'MLELFAGSGTTLFAYENLRKDYIGFDITQKIIDYVNSIMSEWSSINYAIKNVDVTDRQPFSEAIAA' A
#
# COMPACT_ATOMS: atom_id res chain seq x y z
N MET A 1 3.32 6.19 6.45
CA MET A 1 2.54 5.21 7.23
C MET A 1 2.96 3.82 6.81
N LEU A 2 3.05 2.86 7.74
CA LEU A 2 3.18 1.45 7.42
C LEU A 2 1.87 0.76 7.78
N GLU A 3 1.15 0.24 6.79
CA GLU A 3 -0.11 -0.49 6.98
C GLU A 3 0.04 -1.93 6.48
N LEU A 4 -0.18 -2.89 7.39
CA LEU A 4 0.05 -4.32 7.11
C LEU A 4 -1.13 -5.00 6.40
N PHE A 5 -2.27 -4.32 6.32
CA PHE A 5 -3.46 -4.77 5.62
C PHE A 5 -4.17 -3.55 5.03
N ALA A 6 -3.78 -3.18 3.81
CA ALA A 6 -4.22 -1.95 3.15
C ALA A 6 -5.71 -1.99 2.76
N GLY A 7 -6.23 -3.19 2.47
CA GLY A 7 -7.61 -3.36 2.00
C GLY A 7 -7.91 -2.41 0.84
N SER A 8 -9.14 -1.89 0.80
CA SER A 8 -9.58 -0.97 -0.25
C SER A 8 -8.99 0.45 -0.18
N GLY A 9 -7.95 0.71 0.64
CA GLY A 9 -7.18 1.95 0.59
C GLY A 9 -7.72 3.13 1.40
N THR A 10 -8.64 2.94 2.35
CA THR A 10 -9.21 4.03 3.16
C THR A 10 -8.13 4.87 3.87
N THR A 11 -7.15 4.21 4.48
CA THR A 11 -6.03 4.90 5.14
C THR A 11 -5.16 5.61 4.11
N LEU A 12 -4.87 5.01 2.96
CA LEU A 12 -4.11 5.64 1.88
C LEU A 12 -4.78 6.95 1.41
N PHE A 13 -6.08 6.94 1.13
CA PHE A 13 -6.80 8.15 0.70
C PHE A 13 -6.80 9.26 1.78
N ALA A 14 -6.84 8.89 3.06
CA ALA A 14 -6.68 9.86 4.14
C ALA A 14 -5.26 10.45 4.15
N TYR A 15 -4.24 9.62 3.91
CA TYR A 15 -2.83 10.05 3.89
C TYR A 15 -2.48 10.90 2.67
N GLU A 16 -3.11 10.64 1.52
CA GLU A 16 -3.02 11.51 0.35
C GLU A 16 -3.52 12.93 0.68
N ASN A 17 -4.70 13.05 1.31
CA ASN A 17 -5.24 14.35 1.73
C ASN A 17 -4.34 15.07 2.75
N LEU A 18 -3.64 14.30 3.59
CA LEU A 18 -2.69 14.82 4.58
C LEU A 18 -1.30 15.11 4.00
N ARG A 19 -1.07 14.80 2.71
CA ARG A 19 0.24 14.90 2.04
C ARG A 19 1.34 14.14 2.77
N LYS A 20 1.03 12.91 3.19
CA LYS A 20 1.96 12.02 3.90
C LYS A 20 2.18 10.74 3.12
N ASP A 21 3.44 10.37 2.96
CA ASP A 21 3.82 9.15 2.26
C ASP A 21 3.29 7.88 2.96
N TYR A 22 3.03 6.86 2.15
CA TYR A 22 2.32 5.65 2.56
C TYR A 22 2.97 4.39 1.96
N ILE A 23 3.17 3.36 2.77
CA ILE A 23 3.46 2.01 2.31
C ILE A 23 2.44 1.04 2.91
N GLY A 24 1.79 0.29 2.04
CA GLY A 24 0.77 -0.69 2.38
C GLY A 24 1.14 -2.09 1.92
N PHE A 25 0.53 -3.08 2.56
CA PHE A 25 0.64 -4.49 2.20
C PHE A 25 -0.75 -5.11 2.11
N ASP A 26 -0.96 -5.97 1.13
CA ASP A 26 -2.17 -6.80 1.05
C ASP A 26 -1.85 -8.12 0.33
N ILE A 27 -2.46 -9.21 0.76
CA ILE A 27 -2.26 -10.52 0.13
C ILE A 27 -3.06 -10.67 -1.18
N THR A 28 -4.09 -9.83 -1.39
CA THR A 28 -5.01 -9.96 -2.53
C THR A 28 -4.66 -8.98 -3.66
N GLN A 29 -4.03 -9.47 -4.73
CA GLN A 29 -3.65 -8.63 -5.89
C GLN A 29 -4.82 -7.83 -6.48
N LYS A 30 -6.03 -8.42 -6.54
CA LYS A 30 -7.22 -7.73 -7.05
C LYS A 30 -7.56 -6.44 -6.28
N ILE A 31 -7.29 -6.41 -4.98
CA ILE A 31 -7.51 -5.22 -4.14
C ILE A 31 -6.46 -4.15 -4.48
N ILE A 32 -5.21 -4.56 -4.69
CA ILE A 32 -4.11 -3.67 -5.06
C ILE A 32 -4.40 -3.05 -6.44
N ASP A 33 -4.81 -3.84 -7.41
CA ASP A 33 -5.19 -3.36 -8.75
C ASP A 33 -6.35 -2.36 -8.67
N TYR A 34 -7.35 -2.65 -7.83
CA TYR A 34 -8.46 -1.74 -7.57
C TYR A 34 -7.98 -0.41 -6.99
N VAL A 35 -7.15 -0.44 -5.94
CA VAL A 35 -6.66 0.80 -5.32
C VAL A 35 -5.80 1.59 -6.31
N ASN A 36 -4.91 0.94 -7.06
CA ASN A 36 -4.11 1.59 -8.10
C ASN A 36 -4.96 2.14 -9.26
N SER A 37 -6.12 1.54 -9.55
CA SER A 37 -7.05 2.12 -10.54
C SER A 37 -7.71 3.41 -10.07
N ILE A 38 -7.78 3.64 -8.76
CA ILE A 38 -8.37 4.84 -8.15
C ILE A 38 -7.29 5.90 -7.90
N MET A 39 -6.13 5.47 -7.40
CA MET A 39 -4.96 6.31 -7.23
C MET A 39 -4.47 6.72 -8.62
N SER A 40 -4.90 7.90 -9.07
CA SER A 40 -4.48 8.50 -10.33
C SER A 40 -2.95 8.49 -10.47
N GLU A 41 -2.44 8.47 -11.71
CA GLU A 41 -1.01 8.67 -12.02
C GLU A 41 -0.44 10.00 -11.45
N TRP A 42 -1.32 10.88 -10.95
CA TRP A 42 -1.02 12.20 -10.42
C TRP A 42 -1.15 12.27 -8.88
N SER A 43 -0.93 11.17 -8.16
CA SER A 43 -0.99 11.20 -6.70
C SER A 43 -0.03 12.25 -6.13
N SER A 44 -0.51 12.96 -5.11
CA SER A 44 0.24 14.05 -4.48
C SER A 44 1.27 13.59 -3.43
N ILE A 45 1.40 12.27 -3.24
CA ILE A 45 2.30 11.63 -2.27
C ILE A 45 3.07 10.49 -2.90
N ASN A 46 4.16 10.07 -2.26
CA ASN A 46 4.77 8.79 -2.59
C ASN A 46 3.93 7.68 -1.94
N TYR A 47 3.49 6.71 -2.73
CA TYR A 47 2.80 5.55 -2.19
C TYR A 47 3.23 4.26 -2.88
N ALA A 48 3.15 3.16 -2.13
CA ALA A 48 3.29 1.81 -2.66
C ALA A 48 2.36 0.86 -1.91
N ILE A 49 1.74 -0.08 -2.62
CA ILE A 49 1.05 -1.21 -2.02
C ILE A 49 1.69 -2.48 -2.58
N LYS A 50 2.30 -3.28 -1.70
CA LYS A 50 3.05 -4.49 -2.08
C LYS A 50 2.19 -5.73 -1.84
N ASN A 51 2.18 -6.66 -2.81
CA ASN A 51 1.48 -7.94 -2.67
C ASN A 51 2.36 -8.93 -1.90
N VAL A 52 2.14 -9.03 -0.59
CA VAL A 52 2.95 -9.88 0.29
C VAL A 52 2.08 -10.42 1.41
N ASP A 53 2.24 -11.71 1.73
CA ASP A 53 1.77 -12.25 3.00
C ASP A 53 2.67 -11.71 4.13
N VAL A 54 2.15 -10.75 4.90
CA VAL A 54 2.88 -10.12 6.01
C VAL A 54 3.18 -11.08 7.17
N THR A 55 2.59 -12.28 7.17
CA THR A 55 2.90 -13.33 8.15
C THR A 55 4.07 -14.20 7.73
N ASP A 56 4.45 -14.20 6.44
CA ASP A 56 5.67 -14.82 5.97
C ASP A 56 6.87 -13.89 6.19
N ARG A 57 7.67 -14.23 7.20
CA ARG A 57 8.77 -13.41 7.69
C ARG A 57 9.75 -13.01 6.58
N GLN A 58 10.11 -13.94 5.69
CA GLN A 58 11.20 -13.68 4.75
C GLN A 58 10.78 -12.75 3.61
N PRO A 59 9.71 -13.03 2.84
CA PRO A 59 9.20 -12.11 1.82
C PRO A 59 8.83 -10.74 2.40
N PHE A 60 8.25 -10.70 3.60
CA PHE A 60 7.92 -9.43 4.25
C PHE A 60 9.15 -8.61 4.63
N SER A 61 10.21 -9.25 5.13
CA SER A 61 11.47 -8.57 5.46
C SER A 61 12.14 -7.97 4.22
N GLU A 62 12.17 -8.73 3.13
CA GLU A 62 12.71 -8.28 1.83
C GLU A 62 11.90 -7.09 1.27
N ALA A 63 10.57 -7.17 1.39
CA ALA A 63 9.68 -6.13 0.91
C ALA A 63 9.70 -4.84 1.75
N ILE A 64 10.12 -4.86 3.01
CA ILE A 64 10.33 -3.64 3.81
C ILE A 64 11.72 -3.04 3.60
N ALA A 65 12.72 -3.88 3.32
CA ALA A 65 14.11 -3.42 3.12
C ALA A 65 14.34 -2.73 1.76
N ALA A 66 13.45 -2.94 0.79
CA ALA A 66 13.48 -2.38 -0.57
C ALA A 66 12.65 -1.09 -0.69
#